data_AF-A0A7V5UFC3-F1
#
_entry.id   AF-A0A7V5UFC3-F1
#
_cell.length_a   1.000
_cell.length_b   1.000
_cell.length_c   1.000
_cell.angle_alpha   90.00
_cell.angle_beta   90.00
_cell.angle_gamma   90.00
#
_symmetry.space_group_name_H-M   'P 1'
#
loop_
_entity.id
_entity.type
_entity.pdbx_description
1 polymer ?
#
loop_
_entity_poly.entity_id
_entity_poly.type
_entity_poly.pdbx_seq_one_letter_code
_entity_poly.pdbx_strand_id
1 'polypeptide(L)'
;MNKRKNSNRELAKRNLDLSTLFEISQVFNTSLSTQEVLNLALLIPMGRLMLTRAVAALTDENENLQIALTKGLPVVQDATLPTKHLPRAVTTVNDITRE
;
A
#
# COMPACT_ATOMS: atom_id res chain seq x y z
N MET A 1 -11.94 46.88 0.73
CA MET A 1 -12.30 45.83 1.72
C MET A 1 -11.89 44.40 1.29
N ASN A 2 -10.96 44.19 0.33
CA ASN A 2 -10.61 42.85 -0.20
C ASN A 2 -9.28 42.23 0.31
N LYS A 3 -8.40 43.01 0.96
CA LYS A 3 -7.06 42.51 1.38
C LYS A 3 -7.12 41.51 2.55
N ARG A 4 -8.09 41.66 3.46
CA ARG A 4 -8.23 40.78 4.65
C ARG A 4 -8.74 39.38 4.29
N LYS A 5 -9.66 39.24 3.31
CA LYS A 5 -10.18 37.94 2.86
C LYS A 5 -9.10 37.08 2.19
N ASN A 6 -8.24 37.69 1.37
CA ASN A 6 -7.15 36.97 0.70
C ASN A 6 -6.10 36.48 1.69
N SER A 7 -5.73 37.31 2.67
CA SER A 7 -4.76 36.92 3.71
C SER A 7 -5.28 35.75 4.56
N ASN A 8 -6.58 35.73 4.88
CA ASN A 8 -7.17 34.66 5.69
C ASN A 8 -7.27 33.34 4.91
N ARG A 9 -7.54 33.39 3.59
CA ARG A 9 -7.50 32.19 2.73
C ARG A 9 -6.10 31.62 2.58
N GLU A 10 -5.10 32.48 2.43
CA GLU A 10 -3.69 32.05 2.37
C GLU A 10 -3.23 31.39 3.68
N LEU A 11 -3.64 31.93 4.83
CA LEU A 11 -3.36 31.34 6.13
C LEU A 11 -4.06 29.99 6.31
N ALA A 12 -5.34 29.89 5.91
CA ALA A 12 -6.08 28.63 5.96
C ALA A 12 -5.46 27.55 5.07
N LYS A 13 -5.00 27.93 3.87
CA LYS A 13 -4.29 27.02 2.95
C LYS A 13 -2.98 26.53 3.56
N ARG A 14 -2.16 27.43 4.10
CA ARG A 14 -0.89 27.07 4.75
C ARG A 14 -1.09 26.16 5.97
N ASN A 15 -2.15 26.39 6.74
CA ASN A 15 -2.47 25.55 7.89
C ASN A 15 -2.89 24.14 7.44
N LEU A 16 -3.73 24.04 6.41
CA LEU A 16 -4.11 22.76 5.78
C LEU A 16 -2.88 22.01 5.23
N ASP A 17 -1.98 22.72 4.52
CA ASP A 17 -0.77 22.13 3.95
C ASP A 17 0.15 21.58 5.07
N LEU A 18 0.28 22.31 6.18
CA LEU A 18 1.07 21.89 7.35
C LEU A 18 0.44 20.69 8.09
N SER A 19 -0.88 20.68 8.27
CA SER A 19 -1.58 19.53 8.87
C SER A 19 -1.45 18.28 8.00
N THR A 20 -1.56 18.43 6.68
CA THR A 20 -1.37 17.33 5.72
C THR A 20 0.06 16.79 5.78
N LEU A 21 1.06 17.67 5.82
CA LEU A 21 2.47 17.27 5.94
C LEU A 21 2.74 16.55 7.28
N PHE A 22 2.10 17.00 8.35
CA PHE A 22 2.20 16.39 9.67
C PHE A 22 1.55 15.00 9.72
N GLU A 23 0.34 14.83 9.17
CA GLU A 23 -0.32 13.53 9.07
C GLU A 23 0.49 12.55 8.22
N ILE A 24 1.02 13.01 7.07
CA ILE A 24 1.91 12.20 6.22
C ILE A 24 3.16 11.78 7.00
N SER A 25 3.82 12.73 7.68
CA SER A 25 4.97 12.45 8.53
C SER A 25 4.64 11.47 9.64
N GLN A 26 3.47 11.60 10.29
CA GLN A 26 3.02 10.68 11.31
C GLN A 26 2.79 9.28 10.73
N VAL A 27 2.16 9.14 9.58
CA VAL A 27 1.97 7.84 8.90
C VAL A 27 3.31 7.21 8.48
N PHE A 28 4.28 8.00 8.03
CA PHE A 28 5.62 7.52 7.68
C PHE A 28 6.49 7.19 8.91
N ASN A 29 6.34 7.94 10.00
CA ASN A 29 7.15 7.83 11.23
C ASN A 29 6.53 6.85 12.25
N THR A 30 5.24 6.57 12.12
CA THR A 30 4.68 5.32 12.64
C THR A 30 5.39 4.21 11.87
N SER A 31 6.26 3.44 12.51
CA SER A 31 6.94 2.30 11.88
C SER A 31 5.89 1.38 11.26
N LEU A 32 5.61 1.56 9.97
CA LEU A 32 4.63 0.75 9.26
C LEU A 32 5.12 -0.68 9.32
N SER A 33 4.39 -1.51 10.06
CA SER A 33 4.60 -2.94 10.05
C SER A 33 4.48 -3.46 8.62
N THR A 34 5.19 -4.53 8.29
CA THR A 34 5.07 -5.20 6.98
C THR A 34 3.60 -5.44 6.62
N GLN A 35 2.76 -5.72 7.63
CA GLN A 35 1.33 -5.92 7.44
C GLN A 35 0.58 -4.65 6.98
N GLU A 36 0.92 -3.48 7.53
CA GLU A 36 0.30 -2.21 7.13
C GLU A 36 0.71 -1.81 5.71
N VAL A 37 1.99 -2.00 5.36
CA VAL A 37 2.50 -1.74 4.01
C VAL A 37 1.78 -2.63 2.99
N LEU A 38 1.70 -3.94 3.24
CA LEU A 38 1.00 -4.87 2.35
C LEU A 38 -0.50 -4.56 2.27
N ASN A 39 -1.11 -4.15 3.38
CA ASN A 39 -2.52 -3.77 3.39
C ASN A 39 -2.80 -2.54 2.52
N LEU A 40 -1.96 -1.50 2.60
CA LEU A 40 -2.05 -0.34 1.70
C LEU A 40 -1.77 -0.72 0.24
N ALA A 41 -0.77 -1.56 0.00
CA ALA A 41 -0.41 -2.04 -1.34
C ALA A 41 -1.53 -2.85 -2.01
N LEU A 42 -2.43 -3.48 -1.23
CA LEU A 42 -3.63 -4.12 -1.78
C LEU A 42 -4.80 -3.13 -1.93
N LEU A 43 -5.11 -2.36 -0.88
CA LEU A 43 -6.31 -1.52 -0.86
C LEU A 43 -6.27 -0.36 -1.86
N ILE A 44 -5.11 0.26 -2.08
CA ILE A 44 -4.95 1.37 -3.02
C ILE A 44 -5.29 0.95 -4.46
N PRO A 45 -4.65 -0.10 -5.05
CA PRO A 45 -5.02 -0.55 -6.39
C PRO A 45 -6.41 -1.17 -6.45
N MET A 46 -6.87 -1.86 -5.41
CA MET A 46 -8.25 -2.37 -5.36
C MET A 46 -9.28 -1.24 -5.51
N GLY A 47 -9.10 -0.14 -4.79
CA GLY A 47 -9.98 1.03 -4.89
C GLY A 47 -9.86 1.76 -6.24
N ARG A 48 -8.66 1.83 -6.82
CA ARG A 48 -8.41 2.54 -8.10
C ARG A 48 -8.86 1.75 -9.33
N LEU A 49 -8.72 0.43 -9.30
CA LEU A 49 -8.99 -0.47 -10.42
C LEU A 49 -10.30 -1.26 -10.23
N MET A 50 -11.05 -0.97 -9.16
CA MET A 50 -12.29 -1.67 -8.79
C MET A 50 -12.11 -3.19 -8.66
N LEU A 51 -10.93 -3.62 -8.18
CA LEU A 51 -10.66 -5.05 -7.94
C LEU A 51 -11.36 -5.47 -6.64
N THR A 52 -12.09 -6.57 -6.70
CA THR A 52 -12.84 -7.10 -5.55
C THR A 52 -12.04 -8.10 -4.73
N ARG A 53 -10.91 -8.59 -5.26
CA ARG A 53 -10.09 -9.62 -4.66
C ARG A 53 -8.61 -9.34 -4.94
N ALA A 54 -7.76 -9.54 -3.94
CA ALA A 54 -6.32 -9.41 -4.08
C ALA A 54 -5.57 -10.25 -3.03
N VAL A 55 -4.34 -10.63 -3.38
CA VAL A 55 -3.44 -11.39 -2.51
C VAL A 55 -2.06 -10.74 -2.57
N ALA A 56 -1.48 -10.53 -1.40
CA ALA A 56 -0.07 -10.22 -1.25
C ALA A 56 0.63 -11.45 -0.68
N ALA A 57 1.73 -11.84 -1.31
CA ALA A 57 2.52 -12.98 -0.90
C ALA A 57 4.01 -12.62 -0.95
N LEU A 58 4.76 -13.17 -0.02
CA LEU A 58 6.19 -12.94 0.15
C LEU A 58 6.93 -14.25 -0.14
N THR A 59 8.11 -14.14 -0.72
CA THR A 59 8.96 -15.29 -0.98
C THR A 59 9.94 -15.49 0.17
N ASP A 60 10.07 -16.72 0.67
CA ASP A 60 11.10 -17.09 1.65
C ASP A 60 12.47 -17.36 0.98
N GLU A 61 13.50 -17.61 1.79
CA GLU A 61 14.86 -17.93 1.29
C GLU A 61 14.93 -19.23 0.48
N ASN A 62 13.91 -20.10 0.59
CA ASN A 62 13.80 -21.38 -0.11
C ASN A 62 12.92 -21.29 -1.37
N GLU A 63 12.65 -20.07 -1.87
CA GLU A 63 11.77 -19.81 -3.00
C GLU A 63 10.34 -20.36 -2.82
N ASN A 64 9.83 -20.42 -1.59
CA ASN A 64 8.42 -20.68 -1.33
C ASN A 64 7.67 -19.36 -1.21
N LEU A 65 6.52 -19.28 -1.87
CA LEU A 65 5.62 -18.15 -1.79
C LEU A 65 4.66 -18.36 -0.61
N GLN A 66 4.81 -17.57 0.44
CA GLN A 66 3.91 -17.54 1.58
C GLN A 66 2.91 -16.40 1.44
N ILE A 67 1.62 -16.72 1.52
CA ILE A 67 0.58 -15.68 1.48
C ILE A 67 0.59 -14.91 2.80
N ALA A 68 0.90 -13.62 2.71
CA ALA A 68 1.01 -12.73 3.86
C ALA A 68 -0.31 -11.96 4.13
N LEU A 69 -1.08 -11.67 3.08
CA LEU A 69 -2.36 -10.98 3.22
C LEU A 69 -3.32 -11.29 2.07
N THR A 70 -4.59 -11.49 2.40
CA THR A 70 -5.67 -11.62 1.41
C THR A 70 -6.78 -10.60 1.65
N LYS A 71 -7.42 -10.16 0.57
CA LYS A 71 -8.64 -9.36 0.58
C LYS A 71 -9.66 -9.98 -0.36
N GLY A 72 -10.88 -10.22 0.12
CA GLY A 72 -11.95 -10.85 -0.66
C GLY A 72 -11.75 -12.35 -0.96
N LEU A 73 -10.80 -13.00 -0.28
CA LEU A 73 -10.44 -14.43 -0.45
C LEU A 73 -10.22 -15.10 0.93
N PRO A 74 -11.29 -15.53 1.61
CA PRO A 74 -11.21 -16.06 2.97
C PRO A 74 -10.55 -17.45 3.07
N VAL A 75 -10.45 -18.18 1.96
CA VAL A 75 -9.99 -19.59 1.94
C VAL A 75 -8.47 -19.73 1.81
N VAL A 76 -7.74 -18.65 1.50
CA VAL A 76 -6.33 -18.73 1.07
C VAL A 76 -5.37 -18.03 2.04
N GLN A 77 -5.80 -17.75 3.28
CA GLN A 77 -4.93 -17.16 4.29
C GLN A 77 -3.90 -18.20 4.75
N ASP A 78 -2.64 -17.75 4.87
CA ASP A 78 -1.49 -18.54 5.33
C ASP A 78 -1.11 -19.77 4.50
N ALA A 79 -1.58 -19.86 3.25
CA ALA A 79 -1.11 -20.93 2.36
C ALA A 79 0.32 -20.66 1.88
N THR A 80 1.15 -21.70 1.92
CA THR A 80 2.50 -21.70 1.33
C THR A 80 2.46 -22.50 0.03
N LEU A 81 2.91 -21.88 -1.06
CA LEU A 81 3.00 -22.52 -2.36
C LEU A 81 4.46 -22.51 -2.84
N PRO A 82 4.98 -23.62 -3.37
CA PRO A 82 6.25 -23.60 -4.07
C PRO A 82 6.15 -22.68 -5.30
N THR A 83 7.10 -21.76 -5.49
CA THR A 83 7.10 -20.82 -6.64
C THR A 83 7.08 -21.53 -8.00
N LYS A 84 7.59 -22.77 -8.08
CA LYS A 84 7.53 -23.66 -9.26
C LYS A 84 6.12 -23.97 -9.80
N HIS A 85 5.07 -23.73 -9.02
CA HIS A 85 3.68 -24.00 -9.42
C HIS A 85 2.89 -22.75 -9.83
N LEU A 86 3.51 -21.56 -9.82
CA LEU A 86 2.84 -20.34 -10.22
C LEU A 86 2.75 -20.27 -11.75
N PRO A 87 1.55 -20.11 -12.34
CA PRO A 87 1.43 -19.92 -13.78
C PRO A 87 2.14 -18.62 -14.20
N ARG A 88 2.74 -18.60 -15.40
CA ARG A 88 3.46 -17.44 -16.00
C ARG A 88 2.65 -16.12 -16.08
N ALA A 89 1.39 -16.13 -15.70
CA ALA A 89 0.51 -14.96 -15.61
C ALA A 89 0.59 -14.24 -14.23
N VAL A 90 1.34 -14.78 -13.26
CA VAL A 90 1.59 -14.12 -11.98
C VAL A 90 2.79 -13.18 -12.13
N THR A 91 2.54 -11.87 -12.14
CA THR A 91 3.60 -10.85 -12.08
C THR A 91 4.08 -10.74 -10.65
N THR A 92 5.30 -11.20 -10.38
CA THR A 92 6.00 -10.94 -9.12
C THR A 92 6.61 -9.55 -9.15
N VAL A 93 6.36 -8.72 -8.14
CA VAL A 93 6.97 -7.38 -7.98
C VAL A 93 8.41 -7.51 -7.43
N ASN A 94 9.20 -8.46 -7.95
CA ASN A 94 10.64 -8.58 -7.63
C ASN A 94 11.53 -7.97 -8.74
N ASP A 95 10.95 -7.56 -9.87
CA ASP A 95 11.71 -7.07 -11.04
C ASP A 95 11.92 -5.54 -11.07
N ILE A 96 11.62 -4.81 -9.99
CA ILE A 96 11.83 -3.34 -9.93
C ILE A 96 13.21 -2.97 -9.34
N THR A 97 14.08 -3.93 -9.05
CA THR A 97 15.41 -3.63 -8.48
C THR A 97 16.48 -4.61 -8.94
N ARG A 98 16.75 -4.61 -10.25
CA ARG A 98 18.06 -4.98 -10.79
C ARG A 98 18.41 -3.97 -11.88
N GLU A 99 19.06 -2.89 -11.45
CA GLU A 99 19.98 -2.14 -12.32
C GLU A 99 21.20 -3.02 -12.67
#